data_AF-A0AAW1VWB7-F1
#
_entry.id   AF-A0AAW1VWB7-F1
#
_cell.length_a   1.000
_cell.length_b   1.000
_cell.length_c   1.000
_cell.angle_alpha   90.00
_cell.angle_beta   90.00
_cell.angle_gamma   90.00
#
_symmetry.space_group_name_H-M   'P 1'
#
loop_
_entity.id
_entity.type
_entity.pdbx_description
1 polymer ?
#
loop_
_entity_poly.entity_id
_entity_poly.type
_entity_poly.pdbx_seq_one_letter_code
_entity_poly.pdbx_strand_id
1 'polypeptide(L)'
;MEKLEDLWLSVTAIKEVPSSINNLTGLRKLYLTGCKELERLPGTIHIKSLQHLSLLGCSKIDKFPQISEEMEKLEDLVLSETAIKEAPSSINNLTGFRLRKLYLADCKELERLPSTIDIKSLQQLSS
;
A
#
# COMPACT_ATOMS: atom_id res chain seq x y z
N MET A 1 5.78 10.70 -24.96
CA MET A 1 6.55 10.13 -23.83
C MET A 1 5.70 9.06 -23.20
N GLU A 2 6.16 7.82 -23.20
CA GLU A 2 5.51 6.74 -22.48
C GLU A 2 5.58 7.04 -20.98
N LYS A 3 4.44 6.94 -20.29
CA LYS A 3 4.41 7.10 -18.83
C LYS A 3 4.80 5.78 -18.20
N LEU A 4 5.62 5.82 -17.16
CA LEU A 4 5.95 4.63 -16.38
C LEU A 4 4.68 4.08 -15.73
N GLU A 5 4.29 2.85 -16.08
CA GLU A 5 3.11 2.18 -15.52
C GLU A 5 3.46 1.23 -14.37
N ASP A 6 4.55 0.50 -14.48
CA ASP A 6 4.95 -0.52 -13.50
C ASP A 6 6.35 -0.21 -12.97
N LEU A 7 6.49 -0.10 -11.64
CA LEU A 7 7.77 0.12 -10.96
C LEU A 7 8.09 -1.07 -10.06
N TRP A 8 9.20 -1.74 -10.38
CA TRP A 8 9.71 -2.91 -9.67
C TRP A 8 10.91 -2.52 -8.82
N LEU A 9 10.73 -2.54 -7.50
CA LEU A 9 11.76 -2.28 -6.50
C LEU A 9 11.93 -3.46 -5.52
N SER A 10 11.32 -4.61 -5.82
CA SER A 10 11.36 -5.80 -4.98
C SER A 10 12.77 -6.29 -4.68
N VAL A 11 12.98 -6.79 -3.46
CA VAL A 11 14.24 -7.39 -2.98
C VAL A 11 15.43 -6.42 -3.09
N THR A 12 15.19 -5.12 -2.97
CA THR A 12 16.23 -4.10 -2.91
C THR A 12 16.55 -3.71 -1.47
N ALA A 13 17.70 -3.05 -1.27
CA ALA A 13 18.12 -2.51 0.03
C ALA A 13 17.61 -1.07 0.28
N ILE A 14 16.54 -0.66 -0.39
CA ILE A 14 15.95 0.67 -0.19
C ILE A 14 15.49 0.80 1.27
N LYS A 15 15.79 1.96 1.86
CA LYS A 15 15.37 2.28 3.23
C LYS A 15 14.13 3.17 3.25
N GLU A 16 13.98 3.98 2.22
CA GLU A 16 12.87 4.89 2.07
C GLU A 16 12.45 5.00 0.61
N VAL A 17 11.14 5.15 0.39
CA VAL A 17 10.60 5.59 -0.90
C VAL A 17 10.42 7.11 -0.83
N PRO A 18 11.06 7.90 -1.72
CA PRO A 18 10.96 9.35 -1.68
C PRO A 18 9.58 9.84 -2.11
N SER A 19 9.18 11.03 -1.66
CA SER A 19 7.92 11.68 -2.05
C SER A 19 7.80 11.95 -3.56
N SER A 20 8.93 11.98 -4.28
CA SER A 20 8.96 12.09 -5.74
C SER A 20 8.27 10.93 -6.47
N ILE A 21 8.00 9.79 -5.81
CA ILE A 21 7.17 8.71 -6.35
C ILE A 21 5.79 9.22 -6.79
N ASN A 22 5.27 10.24 -6.11
CA ASN A 22 3.98 10.83 -6.41
C ASN A 22 3.95 11.59 -7.75
N ASN A 23 5.10 11.92 -8.34
CA ASN A 23 5.19 12.54 -9.67
C ASN A 23 4.91 11.53 -10.80
N LEU A 24 4.93 10.23 -10.49
CA LEU A 24 4.66 9.17 -11.45
C LEU A 24 3.14 9.03 -11.67
N THR A 25 2.53 10.04 -12.28
CA THR A 25 1.07 10.13 -12.50
C THR A 25 0.50 9.01 -13.37
N GLY A 26 1.34 8.26 -14.09
CA GLY A 26 0.93 7.07 -14.86
C GLY A 26 1.15 5.74 -14.13
N LEU A 27 1.72 5.74 -12.92
CA LEU A 27 2.11 4.52 -12.22
C LEU A 27 0.87 3.76 -11.72
N ARG A 28 0.69 2.57 -12.24
CA ARG A 28 -0.39 1.63 -11.93
C ARG A 28 0.05 0.57 -10.94
N LYS A 29 1.30 0.13 -10.97
CA LYS A 29 1.79 -0.92 -10.07
C LYS A 29 3.10 -0.54 -9.41
N LEU A 30 3.15 -0.68 -8.09
CA LEU A 30 4.35 -0.48 -7.28
C LEU A 30 4.66 -1.75 -6.51
N TYR A 31 5.77 -2.39 -6.85
CA TYR A 31 6.24 -3.62 -6.23
C TYR A 31 7.43 -3.33 -5.32
N LEU A 32 7.25 -3.46 -4.02
CA LEU A 32 8.28 -3.30 -2.98
C LEU A 32 8.51 -4.61 -2.22
N THR A 33 8.02 -5.73 -2.75
CA THR A 33 8.09 -7.06 -2.10
C THR A 33 9.51 -7.42 -1.67
N GLY A 34 9.68 -7.84 -0.41
CA GLY A 34 10.94 -8.33 0.13
C GLY A 34 11.97 -7.24 0.42
N CYS A 35 11.60 -5.96 0.42
CA CYS A 35 12.48 -4.87 0.84
C CYS A 35 12.62 -4.84 2.36
N LYS A 36 13.44 -5.74 2.90
CA LYS A 36 13.62 -5.94 4.36
C LYS A 36 14.19 -4.73 5.10
N GLU A 37 14.87 -3.84 4.37
CA GLU A 37 15.44 -2.60 4.90
C GLU A 37 14.49 -1.40 4.77
N LEU A 38 13.33 -1.55 4.13
CA LEU A 38 12.37 -0.47 3.95
C LEU A 38 11.74 -0.10 5.28
N GLU A 39 12.05 1.10 5.75
CA GLU A 39 11.55 1.67 7.00
C GLU A 39 10.44 2.70 6.75
N ARG A 40 10.48 3.39 5.60
CA ARG A 40 9.61 4.56 5.36
C ARG A 40 9.04 4.60 3.94
N LEU A 41 7.75 4.86 3.87
CA LEU A 41 7.08 5.39 2.70
C LEU A 41 6.94 6.92 2.82
N PRO A 42 6.68 7.66 1.73
CA PRO A 42 6.40 9.08 1.85
C PRO A 42 5.16 9.29 2.74
N GLY A 43 5.15 10.35 3.55
CA GLY A 43 4.06 10.57 4.53
C GLY A 43 2.65 10.55 3.93
N THR A 44 2.52 10.94 2.66
CA THR A 44 1.30 10.81 1.87
C THR A 44 1.61 10.20 0.50
N ILE A 45 0.80 9.23 0.06
CA ILE A 45 0.77 8.75 -1.33
C ILE A 45 -0.46 9.35 -2.03
N HIS A 46 -0.28 9.90 -3.23
CA HIS A 46 -1.34 10.51 -4.03
C HIS A 46 -1.28 10.13 -5.53
N ILE A 47 -0.90 8.89 -5.79
CA ILE A 47 -0.76 8.34 -7.15
C ILE A 47 -2.14 7.89 -7.65
N LYS A 48 -2.88 8.80 -8.31
CA LYS A 48 -4.27 8.57 -8.77
C LYS A 48 -4.46 7.35 -9.68
N SER A 49 -3.41 6.94 -10.38
CA SER A 49 -3.41 5.80 -11.29
C SER A 49 -3.09 4.46 -10.63
N LEU A 50 -2.66 4.46 -9.37
CA LEU A 50 -2.18 3.26 -8.69
C LEU A 50 -3.33 2.27 -8.47
N GLN A 51 -3.10 1.04 -8.92
CA GLN A 51 -4.03 -0.08 -8.85
C GLN A 51 -3.51 -1.19 -7.95
N HIS A 52 -2.18 -1.34 -7.86
CA HIS A 52 -1.53 -2.38 -7.08
C HIS A 52 -0.36 -1.80 -6.27
N LEU A 53 -0.34 -2.10 -4.97
CA LEU A 53 0.77 -1.83 -4.07
C LEU A 53 1.09 -3.08 -3.27
N SER A 54 2.34 -3.56 -3.36
CA SER A 54 2.81 -4.70 -2.57
C SER A 54 4.00 -4.33 -1.69
N LEU A 55 3.82 -4.48 -0.37
CA LEU A 55 4.82 -4.38 0.68
C LEU A 55 5.12 -5.75 1.33
N LEU A 56 4.73 -6.85 0.67
CA LEU A 56 4.92 -8.21 1.18
C LEU A 56 6.36 -8.42 1.66
N GLY A 57 6.57 -8.83 2.90
CA GLY A 57 7.90 -9.13 3.44
C GLY A 57 8.77 -7.91 3.75
N CYS A 58 8.22 -6.70 3.74
CA CYS A 58 8.88 -5.49 4.22
C CYS A 58 8.87 -5.45 5.75
N SER A 59 9.67 -6.29 6.40
CA SER A 59 9.59 -6.54 7.84
C SER A 59 9.91 -5.36 8.76
N LYS A 60 10.52 -4.27 8.24
CA LYS A 60 10.89 -3.09 9.04
C LYS A 60 9.91 -1.92 8.93
N ILE A 61 8.95 -1.98 8.01
CA ILE A 61 7.98 -0.89 7.87
C ILE A 61 6.91 -1.02 8.96
N ASP A 62 6.81 -0.01 9.82
CA ASP A 62 5.93 -0.01 10.99
C ASP A 62 4.71 0.92 10.84
N LYS A 63 4.75 1.80 9.83
CA LYS A 63 3.73 2.80 9.54
C LYS A 63 3.36 2.77 8.08
N PHE A 64 2.07 2.68 7.80
CA PHE A 64 1.54 2.92 6.47
C PHE A 64 1.24 4.41 6.28
N PRO A 65 1.52 4.99 5.10
CA PRO A 65 1.32 6.42 4.86
C PRO A 65 -0.15 6.79 4.74
N GLN A 66 -0.43 8.09 4.84
CA GLN A 66 -1.75 8.61 4.49
C GLN A 66 -2.00 8.43 2.99
N ILE A 67 -3.21 8.04 2.64
CA ILE A 67 -3.62 7.88 1.24
C ILE A 67 -4.56 9.02 0.86
N SER A 68 -4.28 9.66 -0.27
CA SER A 68 -5.13 10.72 -0.82
C SER A 68 -6.52 10.20 -1.20
N GLU A 69 -7.52 11.07 -1.00
CA GLU A 69 -8.92 10.85 -1.38
C GLU A 69 -9.11 10.51 -2.86
N GLU A 70 -8.19 11.00 -3.70
CA GLU A 70 -8.24 10.89 -5.15
C GLU A 70 -7.67 9.56 -5.68
N MET A 71 -7.19 8.66 -4.81
CA MET A 71 -6.63 7.35 -5.17
C MET A 71 -7.73 6.28 -5.37
N GLU A 72 -8.75 6.61 -6.16
CA GLU A 72 -9.95 5.78 -6.40
C GLU A 72 -9.69 4.45 -7.13
N LYS A 73 -8.49 4.27 -7.67
CA LYS A 73 -8.13 3.12 -8.51
C LYS A 73 -7.41 1.99 -7.78
N LEU A 74 -7.07 2.16 -6.51
CA LEU A 74 -6.33 1.13 -5.78
C LEU A 74 -7.24 -0.09 -5.53
N GLU A 75 -6.90 -1.22 -6.15
CA GLU A 75 -7.71 -2.45 -6.12
C GLU A 75 -7.07 -3.53 -5.24
N ASP A 76 -5.73 -3.62 -5.26
CA ASP A 76 -4.96 -4.65 -4.56
C ASP A 76 -3.91 -4.01 -3.64
N LEU A 77 -4.02 -4.30 -2.34
CA LEU A 77 -3.06 -3.87 -1.32
C LEU A 77 -2.53 -5.08 -0.55
N VAL A 78 -1.21 -5.29 -0.62
CA VAL A 78 -0.52 -6.40 0.07
C VAL A 78 0.37 -5.84 1.18
N LEU A 79 0.00 -6.10 2.43
CA LEU A 79 0.71 -5.66 3.64
C LEU A 79 1.26 -6.84 4.47
N SER A 80 1.13 -8.06 3.97
CA SER A 80 1.59 -9.28 4.65
C SER A 80 3.06 -9.23 5.04
N GLU A 81 3.40 -9.84 6.17
CA GLU A 81 4.76 -9.89 6.72
C GLU A 81 5.41 -8.51 6.94
N THR A 82 4.60 -7.49 7.27
CA THR A 82 5.09 -6.16 7.68
C THR A 82 4.97 -5.98 9.20
N ALA A 83 5.65 -4.96 9.73
CA ALA A 83 5.55 -4.54 11.13
C ALA A 83 4.48 -3.43 11.34
N ILE A 84 3.60 -3.23 10.35
CA ILE A 84 2.58 -2.17 10.39
C ILE A 84 1.62 -2.43 11.55
N LYS A 85 1.52 -1.45 12.45
CA LYS A 85 0.69 -1.55 13.67
C LYS A 85 -0.77 -1.21 13.44
N GLU A 86 -1.01 -0.28 12.52
CA GLU A 86 -2.32 0.21 12.16
C GLU A 86 -2.49 0.14 10.66
N ALA A 87 -3.48 -0.63 10.22
CA ALA A 87 -3.86 -0.63 8.81
C ALA A 87 -4.52 0.72 8.44
N PRO A 88 -4.50 1.10 7.15
CA PRO A 88 -4.75 2.48 6.75
C PRO A 88 -6.23 2.81 6.91
N SER A 89 -6.56 3.74 7.82
CA SER A 89 -7.94 4.10 8.15
C SER A 89 -8.69 4.76 6.99
N SER A 90 -7.95 5.39 6.07
CA SER A 90 -8.47 6.08 4.89
C SER A 90 -8.91 5.15 3.75
N ILE A 91 -8.65 3.83 3.81
CA ILE A 91 -9.04 2.88 2.74
C ILE A 91 -10.55 2.89 2.48
N ASN A 92 -11.36 3.29 3.46
CA ASN A 92 -12.81 3.17 3.41
C ASN A 92 -13.61 4.45 3.59
N ASN A 93 -12.97 5.55 4.01
CA ASN A 93 -13.68 6.82 4.19
C ASN A 93 -13.98 7.54 2.88
N LEU A 94 -13.60 6.95 1.75
CA LEU A 94 -13.64 7.56 0.44
C LEU A 94 -14.60 6.75 -0.41
N THR A 95 -15.73 7.36 -0.73
CA THR A 95 -16.80 6.82 -1.58
C THR A 95 -16.34 6.38 -2.98
N GLY A 96 -15.07 6.58 -3.35
CA GLY A 96 -14.44 6.13 -4.58
C GLY A 96 -13.37 5.03 -4.45
N PHE A 97 -13.01 4.59 -3.24
CA PHE A 97 -11.98 3.57 -3.05
C PHE A 97 -12.50 2.17 -3.43
N ARG A 98 -11.91 1.56 -4.47
CA ARG A 98 -12.34 0.25 -5.02
C ARG A 98 -11.49 -0.91 -4.51
N LEU A 99 -11.00 -0.85 -3.28
CA LEU A 99 -10.15 -1.92 -2.77
C LEU A 99 -10.91 -3.25 -2.78
N ARG A 100 -10.43 -4.19 -3.59
CA ARG A 100 -11.01 -5.52 -3.76
C ARG A 100 -10.28 -6.56 -2.93
N LYS A 101 -8.96 -6.41 -2.81
CA LYS A 101 -8.11 -7.38 -2.12
C LYS A 101 -7.20 -6.70 -1.12
N LEU A 102 -7.26 -7.20 0.11
CA LEU A 102 -6.40 -6.79 1.20
C LEU A 102 -5.75 -8.03 1.80
N TYR A 103 -4.42 -8.07 1.77
CA TYR A 103 -3.64 -9.18 2.30
C TYR A 103 -2.87 -8.72 3.55
N LEU A 104 -3.14 -9.36 4.68
CA LEU A 104 -2.62 -9.04 6.01
C LEU A 104 -2.02 -10.27 6.73
N ALA A 105 -1.72 -11.33 5.98
CA ALA A 105 -1.09 -12.53 6.52
C ALA A 105 0.23 -12.24 7.25
N ASP A 106 0.45 -12.89 8.39
CA ASP A 106 1.67 -12.79 9.20
C ASP A 106 2.05 -11.37 9.65
N CYS A 107 1.08 -10.46 9.77
CA CYS A 107 1.27 -9.14 10.37
C CYS A 107 1.27 -9.20 11.91
N LYS A 108 2.41 -9.58 12.49
CA LYS A 108 2.55 -9.87 13.94
C LYS A 108 2.31 -8.67 14.86
N GLU A 109 2.55 -7.46 14.36
CA GLU A 109 2.45 -6.21 15.12
C GLU A 109 1.11 -5.49 14.89
N LEU A 110 0.23 -6.03 14.04
CA LEU A 110 -1.02 -5.38 13.67
C LEU A 110 -2.02 -5.45 14.83
N GLU A 111 -2.16 -4.34 15.56
CA GLU A 111 -3.05 -4.24 16.71
C GLU A 111 -4.48 -3.87 16.29
N ARG A 112 -4.63 -3.15 15.17
CA ARG A 112 -5.90 -2.57 14.72
C ARG A 112 -6.10 -2.68 13.22
N LEU A 113 -7.24 -3.25 12.85
CA LEU A 113 -7.87 -3.02 11.56
C LEU A 113 -8.72 -1.74 11.64
N PRO A 114 -8.83 -0.95 10.56
CA PRO A 114 -9.78 0.15 10.54
C PRO A 114 -11.19 -0.37 10.79
N SER A 115 -11.87 0.21 11.77
CA SER A 115 -13.29 -0.03 12.04
C SER A 115 -14.20 0.30 10.85
N THR A 116 -13.67 1.06 9.89
CA THR A 116 -14.33 1.49 8.67
C THR A 116 -14.12 0.55 7.49
N ILE A 117 -13.25 -0.47 7.55
CA ILE A 117 -13.13 -1.44 6.44
C ILE A 117 -14.50 -2.09 6.23
N ASP A 118 -15.13 -1.79 5.12
CA ASP A 118 -16.30 -2.47 4.62
C ASP A 118 -15.84 -3.81 4.05
N ILE A 119 -15.69 -4.78 4.95
CA ILE A 119 -15.26 -6.14 4.65
C ILE A 119 -16.19 -6.77 3.60
N LYS A 120 -17.43 -6.28 3.44
CA LYS A 120 -18.37 -6.76 2.43
C LYS A 120 -17.99 -6.37 0.99
N SER A 121 -17.24 -5.30 0.81
CA SER A 121 -16.74 -4.85 -0.49
C SER A 121 -15.44 -5.57 -0.90
N LEU A 122 -14.75 -6.21 0.04
CA LEU A 122 -13.58 -7.02 -0.23
C LEU A 122 -14.01 -8.34 -0.88
N GLN A 123 -13.45 -8.62 -2.06
CA GLN A 123 -13.55 -9.93 -2.70
C GLN A 123 -12.65 -10.96 -2.01
N GLN A 124 -11.55 -10.50 -1.41
CA GLN A 124 -10.61 -11.35 -0.70
C GLN A 124 -9.98 -10.60 0.48
N LEU A 125 -10.09 -11.21 1.67
CA LEU A 125 -9.33 -10.88 2.86
C LEU A 125 -8.56 -12.14 3.27
N SER A 126 -7.23 -12.06 3.34
CA SER A 126 -6.40 -13.13 3.92
C SER A 126 -5.63 -12.58 5.11
N SER A 127 -5.93 -13.12 6.29
CA SER A 127 -5.27 -12.89 7.56
C SER A 127 -4.47 -14.11 7.97
#